data_AF-A0A1J4U6Q5-F1
#
_entry.id   AF-A0A1J4U6Q5-F1
#
_cell.length_a   1.000
_cell.length_b   1.000
_cell.length_c   1.000
_cell.angle_alpha   90.00
_cell.angle_beta   90.00
_cell.angle_gamma   90.00
#
_symmetry.space_group_name_H-M   'P 1'
#
loop_
_entity.id
_entity.type
_entity.pdbx_description
1 polymer ?
#
loop_
_entity_poly.entity_id
_entity_poly.type
_entity_poly.pdbx_seq_one_letter_code
_entity_poly.pdbx_strand_id
1 'polypeptide(L)'
;MNQAQENELSMYITVDTLCTNNAPIVKSLPIFSQQHSLPQDLIARVNMTRGKQETDITGITEYKKQSALKLVSKTVKAIGAAKAFALITKNNELKTAVDYSKSDLINLNDTGLAQTTQSIRDRISGLSVDLTDYGWAHLKARNYSLLLIIIKRLSKSLAQLKRRVLRQPLKLPSC
;
A
#
# COMPACT_ATOMS: atom_id res chain seq x y z
N MET A 1 9.17 -11.83 6.18
CA MET A 1 9.63 -13.23 6.27
C MET A 1 8.48 -14.10 6.76
N ASN A 2 8.54 -15.42 6.55
CA ASN A 2 7.63 -16.36 7.23
C ASN A 2 8.25 -16.83 8.56
N GLN A 3 7.45 -17.45 9.44
CA GLN A 3 7.92 -17.85 10.77
C GLN A 3 9.10 -18.82 10.73
N ALA A 4 9.12 -19.73 9.76
CA ALA A 4 10.20 -20.70 9.61
C ALA A 4 11.55 -20.01 9.28
N GLN A 5 11.54 -19.05 8.36
CA GLN A 5 12.71 -18.26 7.99
C GLN A 5 13.20 -17.38 9.15
N GLU A 6 12.28 -16.86 9.97
CA GLU A 6 12.66 -16.05 11.15
C GLU A 6 13.32 -16.91 12.23
N ASN A 7 12.82 -18.13 12.43
CA ASN A 7 13.43 -19.09 13.35
C ASN A 7 14.83 -19.52 12.87
N GLU A 8 15.00 -19.75 11.56
CA GLU A 8 16.28 -20.09 10.95
C GLU A 8 17.29 -18.94 11.07
N LEU A 9 16.88 -17.69 10.80
CA LEU A 9 17.70 -16.51 11.02
C LEU A 9 18.10 -16.36 12.50
N SER A 10 17.16 -16.60 13.42
CA SER A 10 17.40 -16.51 14.87
C SER A 10 18.43 -17.56 15.33
N MET A 11 18.40 -18.77 14.75
CA MET A 11 19.40 -19.80 15.00
C MET A 11 20.78 -19.35 14.51
N TYR A 12 20.88 -18.84 13.28
CA TYR A 12 22.15 -18.35 12.74
C TYR A 12 22.74 -17.18 13.56
N ILE A 13 21.91 -16.24 14.02
CA ILE A 13 22.34 -15.14 14.90
C ILE A 13 22.85 -15.69 16.25
N THR A 14 22.20 -16.71 16.80
CA THR A 14 22.61 -17.32 18.07
C THR A 14 23.96 -18.01 17.93
N VAL A 15 24.18 -18.74 16.83
CA VAL A 15 25.47 -19.38 16.53
C VAL A 15 26.58 -18.35 16.32
N ASP A 16 26.32 -17.30 15.54
CA ASP A 16 27.28 -16.19 15.33
C ASP A 16 27.65 -15.51 16.65
N THR A 17 26.66 -15.28 17.52
CA THR A 17 26.89 -14.72 18.85
C THR A 17 27.78 -15.63 19.71
N LEU A 18 27.50 -16.94 19.71
CA LEU A 18 28.31 -17.93 20.45
C LEU A 18 29.75 -17.96 19.93
N CYS A 19 29.94 -17.98 18.61
CA CYS A 19 31.25 -18.01 17.99
C CYS A 19 32.02 -16.69 18.19
N THR A 20 31.34 -15.56 18.13
CA THR A 20 31.93 -14.24 18.41
C THR A 20 32.38 -14.13 19.87
N ASN A 21 31.57 -14.62 20.81
CA ASN A 21 31.92 -14.65 22.23
C ASN A 21 33.11 -15.57 22.54
N ASN A 22 33.37 -16.57 21.68
CA ASN A 22 34.46 -17.53 21.82
C ASN A 22 35.54 -17.35 20.73
N ALA A 23 35.72 -16.12 20.23
CA ALA A 23 36.63 -15.82 19.12
C ALA A 23 38.04 -16.40 19.23
N PRO A 24 38.72 -16.48 20.40
CA PRO A 24 40.04 -17.09 20.51
C PRO A 24 40.04 -18.59 20.13
N ILE A 25 38.99 -19.33 20.49
CA ILE A 25 38.84 -20.77 20.19
C ILE A 25 38.46 -20.95 18.72
N VAL A 26 37.59 -20.08 18.20
CA VAL A 26 37.20 -20.13 16.77
C VAL A 26 38.41 -19.86 15.87
N LYS A 27 39.28 -18.91 16.25
CA LYS A 27 40.49 -18.58 15.49
C LYS A 27 41.59 -19.64 15.58
N SER A 28 41.60 -20.50 16.60
CA SER A 28 42.55 -21.60 16.68
C SER A 28 42.26 -22.72 15.67
N LEU A 29 41.05 -22.73 15.10
CA LEU A 29 40.59 -23.65 14.06
C LEU A 29 40.37 -22.90 12.73
N PRO A 30 41.42 -22.71 11.90
CA PRO A 30 41.37 -21.82 10.74
C PRO A 30 40.30 -22.20 9.70
N ILE A 31 40.09 -23.50 9.44
CA ILE A 31 39.02 -23.99 8.55
C ILE A 31 37.64 -23.60 9.09
N PHE A 32 37.41 -23.79 10.40
CA PHE A 32 36.15 -23.44 11.03
C PHE A 32 35.92 -21.92 11.02
N SER A 33 36.97 -21.14 11.32
CA SER A 33 36.91 -19.68 11.23
C SER A 33 36.56 -19.19 9.82
N GLN A 34 37.03 -19.87 8.77
CA GLN A 34 36.71 -19.54 7.38
C GLN A 34 35.26 -19.90 7.02
N GLN A 35 34.73 -21.00 7.55
CA GLN A 35 33.33 -21.36 7.34
C GLN A 35 32.37 -20.47 8.14
N HIS A 36 32.79 -19.99 9.31
CA HIS A 36 32.01 -19.09 10.16
C HIS A 36 31.72 -17.72 9.52
N SER A 37 32.56 -17.24 8.59
CA SER A 37 32.29 -15.98 7.88
C SER A 37 31.10 -16.06 6.90
N LEU A 38 30.72 -17.27 6.46
CA LEU A 38 29.60 -17.45 5.52
C LEU A 38 28.23 -17.12 6.17
N PRO A 39 27.89 -17.65 7.36
CA PRO A 39 26.71 -17.21 8.11
C PRO A 39 26.68 -15.70 8.39
N GLN A 40 27.82 -15.08 8.73
CA GLN A 40 27.91 -13.65 9.02
C GLN A 40 27.48 -12.80 7.82
N ASP A 41 28.01 -13.12 6.64
CA ASP A 41 27.62 -12.45 5.41
C ASP A 41 26.14 -12.68 5.04
N LEU A 42 25.61 -13.88 5.31
CA LEU A 42 24.21 -14.21 5.07
C LEU A 42 23.29 -13.41 5.99
N ILE A 43 23.60 -13.32 7.29
CA ILE A 43 22.85 -12.52 8.27
C ILE A 43 22.83 -11.04 7.83
N ALA A 44 23.98 -10.48 7.43
CA ALA A 44 24.07 -9.11 6.94
C ALA A 44 23.21 -8.87 5.69
N ARG A 45 23.24 -9.81 4.73
CA ARG A 45 22.40 -9.75 3.51
C ARG A 45 20.91 -9.85 3.80
N VAL A 46 20.51 -10.72 4.73
CA VAL A 46 19.10 -10.87 5.15
C VAL A 46 18.62 -9.59 5.83
N ASN A 47 19.39 -9.03 6.77
CA ASN A 47 19.04 -7.79 7.47
C ASN A 47 18.94 -6.57 6.53
N MET A 48 19.87 -6.42 5.58
CA MET A 48 19.80 -5.37 4.56
C MET A 48 18.57 -5.52 3.66
N THR A 49 18.24 -6.75 3.28
CA THR A 49 17.07 -7.04 2.45
C THR A 49 15.78 -6.77 3.22
N ARG A 50 15.73 -7.13 4.51
CA ARG A 50 14.61 -6.83 5.42
C ARG A 50 14.36 -5.32 5.54
N GLY A 51 15.41 -4.54 5.80
CA GLY A 51 15.30 -3.08 5.92
C GLY A 51 14.75 -2.40 4.67
N LYS A 52 15.19 -2.83 3.48
CA LYS A 52 14.67 -2.32 2.19
C LYS A 52 13.21 -2.72 1.96
N GLN A 53 12.86 -3.98 2.24
CA GLN A 53 11.49 -4.47 2.05
C GLN A 53 10.47 -3.83 3.00
N GLU A 54 10.82 -3.65 4.28
CA GLU A 54 9.91 -3.08 5.28
C GLU A 54 9.65 -1.59 5.02
N THR A 55 10.70 -0.83 4.69
CA THR A 55 10.61 0.60 4.39
C THR A 55 9.80 0.88 3.12
N ASP A 56 10.03 0.11 2.05
CA ASP A 56 9.32 0.30 0.78
C ASP A 56 7.82 -0.01 0.90
N ILE A 57 7.45 -1.04 1.67
CA ILE A 57 6.05 -1.48 1.78
C ILE A 57 5.23 -0.56 2.71
N THR A 58 5.81 -0.13 3.83
CA THR A 58 5.10 0.73 4.79
C THR A 58 4.82 2.12 4.22
N GLY A 59 5.80 2.75 3.57
CA GLY A 59 5.62 4.06 2.94
C GLY A 59 4.56 4.07 1.83
N ILE A 60 4.57 3.06 0.97
CA ILE A 60 3.57 2.91 -0.11
C ILE A 60 2.17 2.66 0.48
N THR A 61 2.08 1.88 1.56
CA THR A 61 0.80 1.56 2.22
C THR A 61 0.16 2.80 2.84
N GLU A 62 0.93 3.59 3.56
CA GLU A 62 0.44 4.82 4.20
C GLU A 62 0.02 5.85 3.15
N TYR A 63 0.83 6.05 2.11
CA TYR A 63 0.51 6.98 1.02
C TYR A 63 -0.77 6.58 0.27
N LYS A 64 -0.99 5.27 0.08
CA LYS A 64 -2.22 4.75 -0.52
C LYS A 64 -3.45 5.00 0.37
N LYS A 65 -3.33 4.76 1.69
CA LYS A 65 -4.40 5.03 2.66
C LYS A 65 -4.79 6.51 2.68
N GLN A 66 -3.81 7.40 2.73
CA GLN A 66 -4.06 8.85 2.67
C GLN A 66 -4.72 9.28 1.36
N SER A 67 -4.30 8.70 0.24
CA SER A 67 -4.90 8.95 -1.08
C SER A 67 -6.36 8.50 -1.14
N ALA A 68 -6.67 7.32 -0.57
CA ALA A 68 -8.04 6.81 -0.46
C ALA A 68 -8.93 7.72 0.42
N LEU A 69 -8.45 8.15 1.59
CA LEU A 69 -9.19 9.06 2.47
C LEU A 69 -9.44 10.43 1.81
N LYS A 70 -8.45 10.96 1.09
CA LYS A 70 -8.61 12.20 0.30
C LYS A 70 -9.66 12.03 -0.79
N LEU A 71 -9.69 10.87 -1.47
CA LEU A 71 -10.71 10.56 -2.47
C LEU A 71 -12.10 10.49 -1.83
N VAL A 72 -12.27 9.75 -0.74
CA VAL A 72 -13.54 9.65 0.00
C VAL A 72 -14.03 11.03 0.44
N SER A 73 -13.16 11.85 1.05
CA SER A 73 -13.53 13.18 1.53
C SER A 73 -14.07 14.07 0.40
N LYS A 74 -13.45 14.02 -0.78
CA LYS A 74 -13.94 14.74 -1.94
C LYS A 74 -15.28 14.17 -2.41
N THR A 75 -15.43 12.84 -2.45
CA THR A 75 -16.66 12.19 -2.95
C THR A 75 -17.85 12.53 -2.08
N VAL A 76 -17.68 12.56 -0.76
CA VAL A 76 -18.74 12.98 0.16
C VAL A 76 -19.17 14.43 -0.11
N LYS A 77 -18.24 15.35 -0.41
CA LYS A 77 -18.59 16.72 -0.80
C LYS A 77 -19.38 16.76 -2.11
N ALA A 78 -18.97 15.96 -3.10
CA ALA A 78 -19.68 15.85 -4.37
C ALA A 78 -21.09 15.26 -4.20
N ILE A 79 -21.24 14.22 -3.37
CA ILE A 79 -22.53 13.64 -3.00
C ILE A 79 -23.42 14.68 -2.32
N GLY A 80 -22.87 15.49 -1.40
CA GLY A 80 -23.61 16.55 -0.72
C GLY A 80 -24.20 17.56 -1.70
N ALA A 81 -23.39 18.06 -2.64
CA ALA A 81 -23.85 18.98 -3.69
C ALA A 81 -24.91 18.34 -4.60
N ALA A 82 -24.68 17.08 -5.03
CA ALA A 82 -25.61 16.36 -5.88
C ALA A 82 -26.94 16.06 -5.17
N LYS A 83 -26.92 15.74 -3.88
CA LYS A 83 -28.13 15.56 -3.06
C LYS A 83 -28.90 16.86 -2.89
N ALA A 84 -28.21 17.98 -2.64
CA ALA A 84 -28.85 19.29 -2.54
C ALA A 84 -29.56 19.68 -3.84
N PHE A 85 -28.88 19.50 -4.98
CA PHE A 85 -29.47 19.70 -6.30
C PHE A 85 -30.68 18.78 -6.53
N ALA A 86 -30.52 17.47 -6.28
CA ALA A 86 -31.59 16.49 -6.46
C ALA A 86 -32.84 16.78 -5.61
N LEU A 87 -32.67 17.35 -4.41
CA LEU A 87 -33.78 17.77 -3.56
C LEU A 87 -34.55 18.95 -4.17
N ILE A 88 -33.84 19.94 -4.70
CA ILE A 88 -34.44 21.15 -5.29
C ILE A 88 -35.13 20.82 -6.61
N THR A 89 -34.49 20.02 -7.47
CA THR A 89 -35.04 19.62 -8.77
C THR A 89 -35.99 18.43 -8.68
N LYS A 90 -36.26 17.91 -7.47
CA LYS A 90 -37.07 16.71 -7.21
C LYS A 90 -36.62 15.48 -8.03
N ASN A 91 -35.34 15.36 -8.33
CA ASN A 91 -34.77 14.24 -9.08
C ASN A 91 -34.45 13.07 -8.15
N ASN A 92 -35.44 12.23 -7.88
CA ASN A 92 -35.31 11.07 -7.00
C ASN A 92 -34.30 10.03 -7.52
N GLU A 93 -34.15 9.88 -8.83
CA GLU A 93 -33.19 8.95 -9.44
C GLU A 93 -31.75 9.35 -9.16
N LEU A 94 -31.44 10.65 -9.26
CA LEU A 94 -30.12 11.15 -8.90
C LEU A 94 -29.84 10.97 -7.42
N LYS A 95 -30.83 11.28 -6.57
CA LYS A 95 -30.72 11.17 -5.11
C LYS A 95 -30.36 9.75 -4.66
N THR A 96 -31.05 8.74 -5.20
CA THR A 96 -30.78 7.32 -4.87
C THR A 96 -29.46 6.85 -5.47
N ALA A 97 -29.12 7.28 -6.69
CA ALA A 97 -27.89 6.88 -7.36
C ALA A 97 -26.60 7.41 -6.68
N VAL A 98 -26.69 8.50 -5.90
CA VAL A 98 -25.53 9.06 -5.16
C VAL A 98 -25.63 8.85 -3.65
N ASP A 99 -26.54 7.99 -3.17
CA ASP A 99 -26.78 7.81 -1.73
C ASP A 99 -25.72 6.95 -1.04
N TYR A 100 -24.52 7.52 -0.91
CA TYR A 100 -23.41 6.90 -0.19
C TYR A 100 -23.00 7.78 1.00
N SER A 101 -22.78 7.14 2.15
CA SER A 101 -22.16 7.78 3.31
C SER A 101 -20.63 7.68 3.25
N LYS A 102 -19.96 8.46 4.10
CA LYS A 102 -18.49 8.38 4.26
C LYS A 102 -18.06 6.97 4.69
N SER A 103 -18.81 6.34 5.60
CA SER A 103 -18.52 5.01 6.11
C SER A 103 -18.64 3.95 5.01
N ASP A 104 -19.67 4.06 4.15
CA ASP A 104 -19.87 3.14 3.03
C ASP A 104 -18.66 3.17 2.09
N LEU A 105 -18.18 4.37 1.76
CA LEU A 105 -17.03 4.52 0.86
C LEU A 105 -15.70 4.04 1.48
N ILE A 106 -15.51 4.19 2.79
CA ILE A 106 -14.29 3.71 3.47
C ILE A 106 -14.25 2.18 3.51
N ASN A 107 -15.41 1.53 3.61
CA ASN A 107 -15.52 0.08 3.71
C ASN A 107 -15.42 -0.64 2.35
N LEU A 108 -15.42 0.10 1.22
CA LEU A 108 -15.23 -0.48 -0.10
C LEU A 108 -13.77 -0.92 -0.31
N ASN A 109 -13.60 -2.03 -1.03
CA ASN A 109 -12.28 -2.41 -1.55
C ASN A 109 -11.79 -1.38 -2.58
N ASP A 110 -10.49 -1.33 -2.88
CA ASP A 110 -9.92 -0.30 -3.77
C ASP A 110 -10.60 -0.24 -5.15
N THR A 111 -10.99 -1.40 -5.68
CA THR A 111 -11.66 -1.53 -6.98
C THR A 111 -13.07 -0.97 -6.94
N GLY A 112 -13.83 -1.28 -5.89
CA GLY A 112 -15.18 -0.80 -5.66
C GLY A 112 -15.18 0.69 -5.36
N LEU A 113 -14.28 1.16 -4.49
CA LEU A 113 -14.09 2.59 -4.23
C LEU A 113 -13.80 3.34 -5.53
N ALA A 114 -12.92 2.79 -6.38
CA ALA A 114 -12.59 3.41 -7.65
C ALA A 114 -13.78 3.47 -8.62
N GLN A 115 -14.54 2.37 -8.74
CA GLN A 115 -15.71 2.31 -9.64
C GLN A 115 -16.86 3.18 -9.15
N THR A 116 -17.21 3.11 -7.85
CA THR A 116 -18.30 3.89 -7.26
C THR A 116 -18.01 5.39 -7.34
N THR A 117 -16.80 5.82 -6.99
CA THR A 117 -16.43 7.24 -7.09
C THR A 117 -16.40 7.74 -8.53
N GLN A 118 -16.02 6.90 -9.49
CA GLN A 118 -16.08 7.22 -10.92
C GLN A 118 -17.53 7.35 -11.40
N SER A 119 -18.40 6.39 -11.07
CA SER A 119 -19.84 6.43 -11.41
C SER A 119 -20.53 7.68 -10.86
N ILE A 120 -20.26 8.05 -9.60
CA ILE A 120 -20.77 9.28 -8.99
C ILE A 120 -20.27 10.50 -9.76
N ARG A 121 -18.97 10.56 -10.07
CA ARG A 121 -18.39 11.66 -10.83
C ARG A 121 -19.03 11.79 -12.21
N ASP A 122 -19.21 10.69 -12.93
CA ASP A 122 -19.75 10.70 -14.29
C ASP A 122 -21.19 11.22 -14.30
N ARG A 123 -22.01 10.76 -13.35
CA ARG A 123 -23.39 11.25 -13.16
C ARG A 123 -23.45 12.74 -12.82
N ILE A 124 -22.54 13.23 -11.98
CA ILE A 124 -22.47 14.65 -11.60
C ILE A 124 -21.92 15.51 -12.75
N SER A 125 -20.96 14.99 -13.52
CA SER A 125 -20.34 15.74 -14.61
C SER A 125 -21.31 16.12 -15.73
N GLY A 126 -22.36 15.31 -15.95
CA GLY A 126 -23.45 15.62 -16.87
C GLY A 126 -24.32 16.81 -16.45
N LEU A 127 -24.20 17.28 -15.20
CA LEU A 127 -25.03 18.34 -14.58
C LEU A 127 -24.21 19.60 -14.24
N SER A 128 -22.99 19.70 -14.78
CA SER A 128 -21.92 20.59 -14.29
C SER A 128 -22.16 22.10 -14.45
N VAL A 129 -23.12 22.53 -15.29
CA VAL A 129 -23.49 23.94 -15.42
C VAL A 129 -24.30 24.42 -14.22
N ASP A 130 -25.17 23.56 -13.66
CA ASP A 130 -26.13 23.91 -12.60
C ASP A 130 -25.58 23.74 -11.17
N LEU A 131 -24.44 23.06 -11.02
CA LEU A 131 -23.83 22.72 -9.73
C LEU A 131 -22.77 23.74 -9.24
N THR A 132 -22.55 24.80 -10.03
CA THR A 132 -21.61 25.88 -9.71
C THR A 132 -22.04 26.61 -8.43
N ASP A 133 -23.33 26.92 -8.29
CA ASP A 133 -23.94 27.58 -7.11
C ASP A 133 -23.93 26.70 -5.85
N TYR A 134 -23.78 25.39 -6.01
CA TYR A 134 -23.72 24.41 -4.92
C TYR A 134 -22.28 24.08 -4.48
N GLY A 135 -21.30 24.90 -4.90
CA GLY A 135 -19.91 24.81 -4.46
C GLY A 135 -19.05 23.79 -5.22
N TRP A 136 -19.53 23.23 -6.34
CA TRP A 136 -18.79 22.23 -7.12
C TRP A 136 -17.79 22.84 -8.12
N ALA A 137 -17.98 24.11 -8.49
CA ALA A 137 -17.17 24.85 -9.48
C ALA A 137 -15.65 24.80 -9.24
N HIS A 138 -15.23 24.79 -7.97
CA HIS A 138 -13.81 24.87 -7.58
C HIS A 138 -13.13 23.50 -7.36
N LEU A 139 -13.88 22.39 -7.40
CA LEU A 139 -13.35 21.02 -7.17
C LEU A 139 -12.88 20.31 -8.46
N LYS A 140 -12.62 21.10 -9.51
CA LYS A 140 -12.00 20.77 -10.81
C LYS A 140 -11.61 19.30 -10.97
N ALA A 141 -12.31 18.65 -11.90
CA ALA A 141 -12.16 17.31 -12.47
C ALA A 141 -10.74 16.73 -12.62
N ARG A 142 -9.67 17.56 -12.56
CA ARG A 142 -8.26 17.13 -12.61
C ARG A 142 -7.81 16.32 -11.39
N ASN A 143 -8.34 16.56 -10.20
CA ASN A 143 -7.82 15.92 -8.97
C ASN A 143 -8.38 14.51 -8.71
N TYR A 144 -9.56 14.18 -9.23
CA TYR A 144 -10.21 12.87 -9.04
C TYR A 144 -9.57 11.78 -9.88
N SER A 145 -9.38 12.05 -11.17
CA SER A 145 -8.73 11.14 -12.11
C SER A 145 -7.28 10.87 -11.70
N LEU A 146 -6.55 11.88 -11.20
CA LEU A 146 -5.20 11.69 -10.68
C LEU A 146 -5.19 10.79 -9.44
N LEU A 147 -6.10 10.99 -8.48
CA LEU A 147 -6.18 10.13 -7.28
C LEU A 147 -6.55 8.68 -7.64
N LEU A 148 -7.46 8.47 -8.59
CA LEU A 148 -7.79 7.15 -9.12
C LEU A 148 -6.61 6.46 -9.80
N ILE A 149 -5.87 7.18 -10.64
CA ILE A 149 -4.67 6.66 -11.31
C ILE A 149 -3.58 6.32 -10.29
N ILE A 150 -3.38 7.19 -9.29
CA ILE A 150 -2.42 6.97 -8.20
C ILE A 150 -2.78 5.72 -7.41
N ILE A 151 -4.03 5.56 -6.97
CA ILE A 151 -4.46 4.38 -6.20
C ILE A 151 -4.29 3.09 -7.02
N LYS A 152 -4.66 3.09 -8.31
CA LYS A 152 -4.47 1.94 -9.22
C LYS A 152 -2.99 1.60 -9.46
N ARG A 153 -2.12 2.62 -9.58
CA ARG A 153 -0.67 2.41 -9.75
C ARG A 153 -0.03 1.87 -8.47
N LEU A 154 -0.40 2.42 -7.31
CA LEU A 154 0.11 1.98 -6.01
C LEU A 154 -0.33 0.56 -5.70
N SER A 155 -1.60 0.19 -5.96
CA SER A 155 -2.07 -1.19 -5.75
C SER A 155 -1.33 -2.20 -6.64
N LYS A 156 -1.07 -1.85 -7.91
CA LYS A 156 -0.28 -2.67 -8.83
C LYS A 156 1.18 -2.80 -8.39
N SER A 157 1.81 -1.71 -7.94
CA SER A 157 3.18 -1.70 -7.41
C SER A 157 3.31 -2.59 -6.17
N LEU A 158 2.36 -2.48 -5.23
CA LEU A 158 2.30 -3.29 -4.01
C LEU A 158 2.14 -4.79 -4.34
N ALA A 159 1.31 -5.13 -5.34
CA ALA A 159 1.16 -6.50 -5.82
C ALA A 159 2.43 -7.04 -6.50
N GLN A 160 3.15 -6.21 -7.25
CA GLN A 160 4.42 -6.58 -7.88
C GLN A 160 5.55 -6.76 -6.86
N LEU A 161 5.63 -5.90 -5.84
CA LEU A 161 6.56 -6.02 -4.73
C LEU A 161 6.31 -7.31 -3.95
N LYS A 162 5.06 -7.60 -3.57
CA LYS A 162 4.70 -8.87 -2.90
C LYS A 162 5.10 -10.11 -3.72
N ARG A 163 4.91 -10.09 -5.05
CA ARG A 163 5.35 -11.17 -5.94
C ARG A 163 6.86 -11.28 -6.07
N ARG A 164 7.61 -10.17 -6.07
CA ARG A 164 9.08 -10.17 -6.08
C ARG A 164 9.65 -10.76 -4.80
N VAL A 165 9.07 -10.42 -3.64
CA VAL A 165 9.47 -10.99 -2.34
C VAL A 165 9.25 -12.51 -2.31
N LEU A 166 8.12 -12.99 -2.82
CA LEU A 166 7.79 -14.43 -2.87
C LEU A 166 8.62 -15.22 -3.90
N ARG A 167 9.32 -14.55 -4.84
CA ARG A 167 10.08 -15.19 -5.93
C ARG A 167 11.59 -14.98 -5.83
N GLN A 168 12.12 -14.42 -4.75
CA GLN A 168 13.57 -14.42 -4.54
C GLN A 168 13.98 -15.78 -3.95
N PRO A 169 14.50 -16.74 -4.73
CA PRO A 169 15.21 -17.86 -4.13
C PRO A 169 16.39 -17.28 -3.36
N LEU A 170 16.63 -17.75 -2.13
CA LEU A 170 17.95 -17.63 -1.53
C LEU A 170 18.92 -18.28 -2.52
N LYS A 171 19.68 -17.47 -3.27
CA LYS A 171 20.85 -17.97 -3.97
C LYS A 171 21.85 -18.34 -2.90
N LEU A 172 21.80 -19.60 -2.46
CA LEU A 172 22.90 -20.21 -1.73
C LEU A 172 24.14 -20.10 -2.61
N PRO A 173 25.27 -19.59 -2.09
CA PRO A 173 26.52 -19.63 -2.83
C PRO A 173 26.81 -21.09 -3.16
N SER A 174 27.04 -21.36 -4.44
CA SER A 174 27.52 -22.65 -4.91
C SER A 174 28.95 -22.85 -4.40
N CYS A 175 29.08 -23.66 -3.34
CA CYS A 175 30.31 -24.32 -2.93
C CYS A 175 29.97 -25.78 -2.65
#